data_AF-A0A1H9IV18-F1
#
_entry.id   AF-A0A1H9IV18-F1
#
_cell.length_a   1.000
_cell.length_b   1.000
_cell.length_c   1.000
_cell.angle_alpha   90.00
_cell.angle_beta   90.00
_cell.angle_gamma   90.00
#
_symmetry.space_group_name_H-M   'P 1'
#
loop_
_entity.id
_entity.type
_entity.pdbx_description
1 polymer ?
#
loop_
_entity_poly.entity_id
_entity_poly.type
_entity_poly.pdbx_seq_one_letter_code
_entity_poly.pdbx_strand_id
1 'polypeptide(L)'
;MLSITADKIDSLFELIGTKQPLYLPVDNNTGKADFKKWEKGVKLSSNLKTVRSAKDFFFPKTEHMVSYTMKGKEITMEDPRKELEDFVVFGVRPCDAVGFTVIDNVYLNMNPVDSYYKNRRDHGTVITLACNEPAKTCFCSTYGIDASLDTDKNGSKGDVSCWLADGKYFFEANTDKGNKFVEVAKSALADADAAAVAAAKKDIKDKTEKLPFAHLDLSKFQGKDMLKIFNSKIWDKVSEACLGCGTCTYVCPTCMCFDVRDFDTGTEKGIRQIRCWDSCMYNDFTQMAAENPRHTQKERSRQRFMHKLMYYPMAHEGLFSCVGCGRCLESCPVNMNIVKVIKAVQETDDIGGDK
;
A
#
# COMPACT_ATOMS: atom_id res chain seq x y z
N MET A 1 8.97 26.94 -6.31
CA MET A 1 8.97 25.53 -5.83
C MET A 1 10.42 25.15 -5.58
N LEU A 2 10.73 24.32 -4.60
CA LEU A 2 12.11 23.93 -4.34
C LEU A 2 12.52 22.77 -5.23
N SER A 3 13.76 22.79 -5.71
CA SER A 3 14.26 21.80 -6.66
C SER A 3 15.73 21.46 -6.46
N ILE A 4 16.13 20.31 -7.01
CA ILE A 4 17.54 19.88 -7.11
C ILE A 4 17.73 19.17 -8.45
N THR A 5 18.88 19.35 -9.08
CA THR A 5 19.20 18.65 -10.32
C THR A 5 19.38 17.15 -10.06
N ALA A 6 18.97 16.31 -11.02
CA ALA A 6 18.96 14.86 -10.86
C ALA A 6 20.35 14.27 -10.64
N ASP A 7 21.41 14.89 -11.18
CA ASP A 7 22.81 14.54 -10.93
C ASP A 7 23.25 14.81 -9.47
N LYS A 8 22.55 15.69 -8.76
CA LYS A 8 22.83 16.05 -7.36
C LYS A 8 21.86 15.42 -6.37
N ILE A 9 20.90 14.61 -6.80
CA ILE A 9 19.89 14.02 -5.91
C ILE A 9 20.53 13.21 -4.76
N ASP A 10 21.67 12.56 -5.01
CA ASP A 10 22.37 11.79 -3.99
C ASP A 10 22.89 12.65 -2.83
N SER A 11 23.22 13.93 -3.08
CA SER A 11 23.61 14.85 -2.01
C SER A 11 22.44 15.20 -1.07
N LEU A 12 21.21 15.22 -1.60
CA LEU A 12 20.02 15.35 -0.76
C LEU A 12 19.84 14.10 0.10
N PHE A 13 20.03 12.90 -0.48
CA PHE A 13 19.93 11.66 0.28
C PHE A 13 21.02 11.55 1.35
N GLU A 14 22.25 11.99 1.07
CA GLU A 14 23.32 12.07 2.07
C GLU A 14 23.01 13.06 3.20
N LEU A 15 22.49 14.24 2.87
CA LEU A 15 22.07 15.23 3.85
C LEU A 15 20.97 14.71 4.80
N ILE A 16 19.97 14.01 4.26
CA ILE A 16 18.85 13.50 5.05
C ILE A 16 19.26 12.23 5.82
N GLY A 17 19.89 11.27 5.14
CA GLY A 17 20.26 9.98 5.69
C GLY A 17 21.34 10.01 6.77
N THR A 18 22.10 11.11 6.87
CA THR A 18 23.02 11.37 8.00
C THR A 18 22.32 11.95 9.23
N LYS A 19 21.12 12.54 9.08
CA LYS A 19 20.36 13.15 10.17
C LYS A 19 19.30 12.22 10.75
N GLN A 20 18.68 11.39 9.91
CA GLN A 20 17.62 10.47 10.31
C GLN A 20 17.54 9.29 9.33
N PRO A 21 16.94 8.15 9.71
CA PRO A 21 16.71 7.05 8.80
C PRO A 21 15.95 7.48 7.54
N LEU A 22 16.58 7.27 6.39
CA LEU A 22 16.00 7.50 5.07
C LEU A 22 15.84 6.17 4.36
N TYR A 23 14.69 5.95 3.72
CA TYR A 23 14.44 4.77 2.92
C TYR A 23 14.12 5.16 1.48
N LEU A 24 14.76 4.47 0.53
CA LEU A 24 14.67 4.74 -0.91
C LEU A 24 14.35 3.43 -1.67
N PRO A 25 13.69 3.48 -2.83
CA PRO A 25 13.68 2.40 -3.80
C PRO A 25 15.08 2.17 -4.34
N VAL A 26 15.60 0.94 -4.24
CA VAL A 26 16.93 0.55 -4.70
C VAL A 26 16.81 -0.73 -5.50
N ASP A 27 17.56 -0.83 -6.60
CA ASP A 27 17.59 -2.05 -7.40
C ASP A 27 18.10 -3.24 -6.57
N ASN A 28 17.44 -4.38 -6.75
CA ASN A 28 17.81 -5.66 -6.20
C ASN A 28 18.47 -6.53 -7.27
N ASN A 29 18.98 -7.69 -6.87
CA ASN A 29 19.73 -8.58 -7.74
C ASN A 29 18.88 -9.24 -8.85
N THR A 30 17.57 -8.94 -8.89
CA THR A 30 16.63 -9.46 -9.91
C THR A 30 16.24 -8.39 -10.94
N GLY A 31 16.83 -7.19 -10.87
CA GLY A 31 16.48 -6.05 -11.74
C GLY A 31 15.18 -5.33 -11.35
N LYS A 32 14.55 -5.72 -10.24
CA LYS A 32 13.41 -5.01 -9.63
C LYS A 32 13.89 -4.09 -8.52
N ALA A 33 13.02 -3.25 -7.97
CA ALA A 33 13.35 -2.40 -6.83
C ALA A 33 12.76 -2.92 -5.51
N ASP A 34 13.49 -2.74 -4.42
CA ASP A 34 12.99 -2.87 -3.06
C ASP A 34 13.28 -1.58 -2.28
N PHE A 35 12.44 -1.27 -1.30
CA PHE A 35 12.78 -0.23 -0.35
C PHE A 35 13.94 -0.70 0.54
N LYS A 36 15.00 0.11 0.61
CA LYS A 36 16.15 -0.13 1.50
C LYS A 36 16.48 1.13 2.28
N LYS A 37 17.04 0.95 3.47
CA LYS A 37 17.63 2.05 4.22
C LYS A 37 18.79 2.63 3.41
N TRP A 38 18.86 3.95 3.33
CA TRP A 38 19.95 4.64 2.66
C TRP A 38 21.25 4.43 3.45
N GLU A 39 22.31 4.13 2.72
CA GLU A 39 23.69 4.11 3.17
C GLU A 39 24.55 4.76 2.08
N LYS A 40 25.75 5.21 2.43
CA LYS A 40 26.63 5.89 1.46
C LYS A 40 26.88 5.01 0.23
N GLY A 41 26.58 5.53 -0.95
CA GLY A 41 26.75 4.83 -2.23
C GLY A 41 25.49 4.12 -2.75
N VAL A 42 24.43 4.03 -1.94
CA VAL A 42 23.12 3.56 -2.41
C VAL A 42 22.55 4.52 -3.46
N LYS A 43 22.05 3.98 -4.57
CA LYS A 43 21.46 4.73 -5.68
C LYS A 43 19.94 4.52 -5.75
N LEU A 44 19.23 5.59 -6.07
CA LEU A 44 17.80 5.52 -6.34
C LEU A 44 17.54 4.69 -7.61
N SER A 45 16.62 3.74 -7.51
CA SER A 45 16.17 2.93 -8.63
C SER A 45 15.40 3.76 -9.67
N SER A 46 15.60 3.43 -10.94
CA SER A 46 14.79 3.96 -12.06
C SER A 46 13.44 3.22 -12.22
N ASN A 47 13.23 2.11 -11.51
CA ASN A 47 11.99 1.35 -11.58
C ASN A 47 10.81 2.19 -11.07
N LEU A 48 9.66 2.10 -11.76
CA LEU A 48 8.45 2.78 -11.33
C LEU A 48 7.99 2.27 -9.95
N LYS A 49 7.97 0.96 -9.72
CA LYS A 49 7.42 0.37 -8.50
C LYS A 49 8.46 -0.55 -7.86
N THR A 50 8.50 -0.52 -6.55
CA THR A 50 9.11 -1.58 -5.74
C THR A 50 8.26 -2.85 -5.77
N VAL A 51 8.88 -4.02 -5.55
CA VAL A 51 8.19 -5.32 -5.50
C VAL A 51 7.08 -5.33 -4.46
N ARG A 52 7.38 -4.80 -3.27
CA ARG A 52 6.41 -4.59 -2.18
C ARG A 52 6.15 -3.11 -2.00
N SER A 53 4.90 -2.75 -1.72
CA SER A 53 4.51 -1.37 -1.47
C SER A 53 5.14 -0.83 -0.18
N ALA A 54 5.08 0.49 -0.01
CA ALA A 54 5.59 1.18 1.19
C ALA A 54 4.80 0.87 2.50
N LYS A 55 3.83 -0.05 2.48
CA LYS A 55 3.06 -0.43 3.69
C LYS A 55 3.92 -1.04 4.79
N ASP A 56 5.03 -1.71 4.42
CA ASP A 56 5.95 -2.37 5.34
C ASP A 56 6.50 -1.44 6.44
N PHE A 57 6.58 -0.14 6.16
CA PHE A 57 7.08 0.86 7.11
C PHE A 57 6.13 1.13 8.26
N PHE A 58 4.84 0.99 8.01
CA PHE A 58 3.78 1.30 8.97
C PHE A 58 3.11 0.04 9.51
N PHE A 59 3.08 -1.03 8.71
CA PHE A 59 2.52 -2.32 9.05
C PHE A 59 3.55 -3.41 8.72
N PRO A 60 4.52 -3.68 9.60
CA PRO A 60 5.60 -4.64 9.33
C PRO A 60 5.08 -6.08 9.24
N LYS A 61 5.83 -6.94 8.53
CA LYS A 61 5.47 -8.36 8.34
C LYS A 61 5.31 -9.14 9.65
N THR A 62 6.12 -8.79 10.63
CA THR A 62 6.15 -9.40 11.95
C THR A 62 6.40 -8.31 12.97
N GLU A 63 5.65 -8.30 14.05
CA GLU A 63 5.79 -7.34 15.14
C GLU A 63 5.66 -8.05 16.48
N HIS A 64 6.58 -7.77 17.38
CA HIS A 64 6.55 -8.29 18.74
C HIS A 64 5.57 -7.46 19.56
N MET A 65 4.50 -8.10 20.03
CA MET A 65 3.38 -7.45 20.69
C MET A 65 3.52 -7.44 22.22
N VAL A 66 3.91 -8.56 22.80
CA VAL A 66 4.11 -8.71 24.24
C VAL A 66 4.96 -9.93 24.51
N SER A 67 5.80 -9.87 25.55
CA SER A 67 6.40 -11.07 26.15
C SER A 67 5.75 -11.31 27.50
N TYR A 68 5.49 -12.57 27.86
CA TYR A 68 4.95 -12.88 29.18
C TYR A 68 5.44 -14.21 29.73
N THR A 69 5.58 -14.27 31.05
CA THR A 69 5.91 -15.48 31.80
C THR A 69 4.76 -15.85 32.72
N MET A 70 4.57 -17.15 32.94
CA MET A 70 3.56 -17.66 33.88
C MET A 70 4.26 -18.42 35.01
N LYS A 71 3.96 -18.04 36.25
CA LYS A 71 4.35 -18.79 37.45
C LYS A 71 3.08 -19.15 38.22
N GLY A 72 2.59 -20.38 38.02
CA GLY A 72 1.29 -20.79 38.54
C GLY A 72 0.15 -19.94 37.94
N LYS A 73 -0.49 -19.10 38.76
CA LYS A 73 -1.55 -18.17 38.33
C LYS A 73 -1.04 -16.74 38.10
N GLU A 74 0.22 -16.44 38.41
CA GLU A 74 0.80 -15.11 38.21
C GLU A 74 1.31 -14.98 36.77
N ILE A 75 0.89 -13.90 36.09
CA ILE A 75 1.34 -13.55 34.75
C ILE A 75 2.15 -12.26 34.86
N THR A 76 3.41 -12.30 34.43
CA THR A 76 4.24 -11.09 34.28
C THR A 76 4.34 -10.75 32.80
N MET A 77 3.98 -9.53 32.41
CA MET A 77 3.98 -9.07 31.02
C MET A 77 5.03 -7.98 30.81
N GLU A 78 5.74 -8.04 29.69
CA GLU A 78 6.67 -7.03 29.19
C GLU A 78 6.12 -6.44 27.90
N ASP A 79 5.90 -5.14 27.89
CA ASP A 79 5.55 -4.39 26.71
C ASP A 79 6.81 -3.98 25.94
N PRO A 80 7.05 -4.52 24.73
CA PRO A 80 8.26 -4.22 23.97
C PRO A 80 8.19 -2.88 23.23
N ARG A 81 7.05 -2.15 23.29
CA ARG A 81 6.89 -0.87 22.58
C ARG A 81 7.92 0.15 23.05
N LYS A 82 8.50 0.82 22.07
CA LYS A 82 9.36 1.99 22.25
C LYS A 82 8.90 3.06 21.28
N GLU A 83 9.04 4.31 21.66
CA GLU A 83 8.84 5.42 20.73
C GLU A 83 9.82 5.26 19.57
N LEU A 84 9.33 5.36 18.34
CA LEU A 84 10.19 5.29 17.17
C LEU A 84 10.96 6.60 16.99
N GLU A 85 12.11 6.51 16.33
CA GLU A 85 12.75 7.71 15.78
C GLU A 85 12.02 8.16 14.51
N ASP A 86 12.02 9.47 14.25
CA ASP A 86 11.51 10.04 13.00
C ASP A 86 12.27 9.45 11.81
N PHE A 87 11.55 9.13 10.73
CA PHE A 87 12.16 8.57 9.52
C PHE A 87 11.47 9.08 8.25
N VAL A 88 12.18 8.99 7.13
CA VAL A 88 11.69 9.44 5.82
C VAL A 88 11.61 8.26 4.86
N VAL A 89 10.48 8.15 4.15
CA VAL A 89 10.32 7.22 3.03
C VAL A 89 10.17 8.03 1.75
N PHE A 90 11.19 8.02 0.91
CA PHE A 90 11.19 8.70 -0.38
C PHE A 90 10.75 7.78 -1.50
N GLY A 91 10.11 8.34 -2.54
CA GLY A 91 9.76 7.57 -3.73
C GLY A 91 8.52 6.69 -3.56
N VAL A 92 7.69 6.99 -2.56
CA VAL A 92 6.35 6.38 -2.43
C VAL A 92 5.52 6.78 -3.64
N ARG A 93 4.73 5.86 -4.21
CA ARG A 93 3.86 6.19 -5.36
C ARG A 93 2.50 6.68 -4.88
N PRO A 94 1.78 7.51 -5.67
CA PRO A 94 0.50 8.07 -5.24
C PRO A 94 -0.51 6.99 -4.79
N CYS A 95 -0.56 5.86 -5.49
CA CYS A 95 -1.39 4.72 -5.11
C CYS A 95 -0.95 4.02 -3.82
N ASP A 96 0.35 4.00 -3.50
CA ASP A 96 0.83 3.48 -2.20
C ASP A 96 0.49 4.44 -1.06
N ALA A 97 0.56 5.76 -1.29
CA ALA A 97 0.19 6.78 -0.31
C ALA A 97 -1.30 6.68 0.08
N VAL A 98 -2.20 6.56 -0.92
CA VAL A 98 -3.64 6.26 -0.66
C VAL A 98 -3.81 4.93 0.06
N GLY A 99 -2.89 3.98 -0.17
CA GLY A 99 -2.85 2.72 0.56
C GLY A 99 -2.77 2.91 2.07
N PHE A 100 -2.04 3.93 2.53
CA PHE A 100 -1.99 4.28 3.95
C PHE A 100 -3.33 4.76 4.45
N THR A 101 -4.03 5.65 3.74
CA THR A 101 -5.39 6.09 4.14
C THR A 101 -6.35 4.92 4.30
N VAL A 102 -6.28 3.93 3.42
CA VAL A 102 -7.10 2.71 3.52
C VAL A 102 -6.79 1.89 4.78
N ILE A 103 -5.52 1.83 5.20
CA ILE A 103 -5.10 1.14 6.43
C ILE A 103 -5.37 2.00 7.67
N ASP A 104 -5.12 3.30 7.60
CA ASP A 104 -5.39 4.30 8.65
C ASP A 104 -6.87 4.22 9.09
N ASN A 105 -7.80 4.03 8.14
CA ASN A 105 -9.21 3.84 8.46
C ASN A 105 -9.50 2.67 9.40
N VAL A 106 -8.68 1.61 9.38
CA VAL A 106 -8.87 0.43 10.24
C VAL A 106 -8.03 0.50 11.51
N TYR A 107 -6.81 1.02 11.42
CA TYR A 107 -5.86 0.99 12.53
C TYR A 107 -5.83 2.28 13.35
N LEU A 108 -6.27 3.40 12.80
CA LEU A 108 -6.29 4.71 13.47
C LEU A 108 -7.69 5.27 13.67
N ASN A 109 -8.60 5.05 12.73
CA ASN A 109 -9.93 5.67 12.76
C ASN A 109 -11.02 4.76 13.33
N MET A 110 -10.69 3.50 13.64
CA MET A 110 -11.56 2.60 14.40
C MET A 110 -11.08 2.49 15.86
N ASN A 111 -11.99 2.09 16.74
CA ASN A 111 -11.69 1.86 18.15
C ASN A 111 -11.60 0.35 18.45
N PRO A 112 -10.57 -0.11 19.19
CA PRO A 112 -9.44 0.69 19.71
C PRO A 112 -8.42 1.04 18.61
N VAL A 113 -7.69 2.16 18.82
CA VAL A 113 -6.56 2.55 17.97
C VAL A 113 -5.38 1.60 18.17
N ASP A 114 -4.77 1.17 17.07
CA ASP A 114 -3.56 0.37 17.10
C ASP A 114 -2.33 1.24 17.39
N SER A 115 -1.88 1.20 18.64
CA SER A 115 -0.71 1.98 19.11
C SER A 115 0.59 1.72 18.34
N TYR A 116 0.82 0.51 17.83
CA TYR A 116 2.04 0.18 17.09
C TYR A 116 2.04 0.86 15.72
N TYR A 117 0.92 0.75 15.02
CA TYR A 117 0.71 1.39 13.74
C TYR A 117 0.72 2.92 13.88
N LYS A 118 0.06 3.46 14.91
CA LYS A 118 0.04 4.90 15.22
C LYS A 118 1.44 5.45 15.43
N ASN A 119 2.25 4.82 16.29
CA ASN A 119 3.62 5.23 16.55
C ASN A 119 4.43 5.33 15.23
N ARG A 120 4.35 4.31 14.36
CA ARG A 120 5.00 4.38 13.03
C ARG A 120 4.45 5.50 12.14
N ARG A 121 3.14 5.70 12.11
CA ARG A 121 2.49 6.76 11.30
C ARG A 121 2.80 8.16 11.82
N ASP A 122 3.01 8.33 13.13
CA ASP A 122 3.39 9.60 13.77
C ASP A 122 4.85 9.99 13.44
N HIS A 123 5.76 9.01 13.33
CA HIS A 123 7.19 9.26 13.06
C HIS A 123 7.61 9.21 11.58
N GLY A 124 6.84 8.51 10.74
CA GLY A 124 7.16 8.43 9.31
C GLY A 124 6.73 9.68 8.55
N THR A 125 7.65 10.23 7.74
CA THR A 125 7.38 11.27 6.73
C THR A 125 7.41 10.65 5.33
N VAL A 126 6.32 10.83 4.58
CA VAL A 126 6.10 10.20 3.26
C VAL A 126 6.35 11.22 2.15
N ILE A 127 7.35 10.97 1.31
CA ILE A 127 7.59 11.76 0.09
C ILE A 127 7.09 10.97 -1.11
N THR A 128 6.03 11.48 -1.72
CA THR A 128 5.37 10.85 -2.86
C THR A 128 5.95 11.34 -4.16
N LEU A 129 6.41 10.42 -5.01
CA LEU A 129 6.98 10.71 -6.32
C LEU A 129 5.98 10.40 -7.44
N ALA A 130 5.65 11.43 -8.23
CA ALA A 130 4.79 11.32 -9.40
C ALA A 130 5.29 10.24 -10.39
N CYS A 131 4.37 9.66 -11.15
CA CYS A 131 4.65 8.53 -12.05
C CYS A 131 4.89 9.02 -13.49
N ASN A 132 6.11 9.47 -13.81
CA ASN A 132 6.47 9.91 -15.17
C ASN A 132 6.16 8.90 -16.27
N GLU A 133 6.37 7.61 -15.97
CA GLU A 133 6.14 6.49 -16.88
C GLU A 133 5.24 5.45 -16.20
N PRO A 134 3.90 5.62 -16.20
CA PRO A 134 3.01 4.67 -15.57
C PRO A 134 3.02 3.32 -16.34
N ALA A 135 3.06 2.21 -15.61
CA ALA A 135 3.11 0.89 -16.22
C ALA A 135 1.76 0.48 -16.84
N LYS A 136 1.79 -0.37 -17.87
CA LYS A 136 0.58 -0.93 -18.52
C LYS A 136 -0.37 -1.67 -17.57
N THR A 137 0.14 -2.14 -16.42
CA THR A 137 -0.65 -2.80 -15.38
C THR A 137 -1.36 -1.83 -14.43
N CYS A 138 -1.10 -0.52 -14.53
CA CYS A 138 -1.71 0.50 -13.67
C CYS A 138 -3.13 0.85 -14.12
N PHE A 139 -4.00 1.10 -13.13
CA PHE A 139 -5.40 1.53 -13.29
C PHE A 139 -5.83 2.38 -12.08
N CYS A 140 -4.91 3.18 -11.54
CA CYS A 140 -5.18 4.01 -10.36
C CYS A 140 -6.18 5.14 -10.66
N SER A 141 -6.24 5.60 -11.92
CA SER A 141 -7.22 6.58 -12.40
C SER A 141 -8.67 6.09 -12.27
N THR A 142 -8.92 4.78 -12.40
CA THR A 142 -10.24 4.18 -12.14
C THR A 142 -10.75 4.48 -10.73
N TYR A 143 -9.84 4.62 -9.75
CA TYR A 143 -10.19 4.98 -8.37
C TYR A 143 -10.10 6.49 -8.10
N GLY A 144 -9.85 7.30 -9.14
CA GLY A 144 -9.63 8.74 -9.08
C GLY A 144 -8.29 9.13 -8.46
N ILE A 145 -7.31 8.23 -8.41
CA ILE A 145 -5.98 8.52 -7.88
C ILE A 145 -5.12 9.11 -9.00
N ASP A 146 -4.67 10.34 -8.79
CA ASP A 146 -3.92 11.11 -9.76
C ASP A 146 -2.42 10.79 -9.70
N ALA A 147 -1.94 10.07 -10.71
CA ALA A 147 -0.54 9.67 -10.84
C ALA A 147 0.42 10.88 -11.03
N SER A 148 -0.12 12.04 -11.40
CA SER A 148 0.62 13.29 -11.60
C SER A 148 0.74 14.14 -10.34
N LEU A 149 0.07 13.78 -9.24
CA LEU A 149 0.02 14.57 -8.01
C LEU A 149 -0.52 16.00 -8.22
N ASP A 150 -1.32 16.22 -9.25
CA ASP A 150 -1.93 17.54 -9.46
C ASP A 150 -3.09 17.76 -8.48
N THR A 151 -3.97 16.76 -8.41
CA THR A 151 -5.03 16.68 -7.40
C THR A 151 -4.61 15.82 -6.22
N ASP A 152 -5.17 16.11 -5.03
CA ASP A 152 -5.01 15.23 -3.87
C ASP A 152 -6.33 14.53 -3.56
N LYS A 153 -6.37 13.21 -3.79
CA LYS A 153 -7.49 12.37 -3.41
C LYS A 153 -7.02 11.35 -2.40
N ASN A 154 -7.65 11.34 -1.22
CA ASN A 154 -7.37 10.36 -0.15
C ASN A 154 -5.88 10.29 0.23
N GLY A 155 -5.21 11.45 0.36
CA GLY A 155 -3.81 11.51 0.79
C GLY A 155 -2.79 11.05 -0.25
N SER A 156 -3.18 11.01 -1.53
CA SER A 156 -2.29 10.65 -2.65
C SER A 156 -1.02 11.48 -2.76
N LYS A 157 -1.00 12.71 -2.23
CA LYS A 157 0.19 13.58 -2.21
C LYS A 157 1.19 13.25 -1.10
N GLY A 158 0.80 12.50 -0.07
CA GLY A 158 1.65 12.25 1.11
C GLY A 158 2.03 13.54 1.84
N ASP A 159 3.10 13.51 2.64
CA ASP A 159 3.60 14.69 3.37
C ASP A 159 4.31 15.68 2.45
N VAL A 160 4.97 15.18 1.40
CA VAL A 160 5.67 15.97 0.37
C VAL A 160 5.39 15.38 -1.01
N SER A 161 4.96 16.21 -1.95
CA SER A 161 4.84 15.85 -3.36
C SER A 161 6.18 16.08 -4.08
N CYS A 162 6.56 15.15 -4.94
CA CYS A 162 7.81 15.21 -5.70
C CYS A 162 7.59 14.89 -7.19
N TRP A 163 8.24 15.64 -8.07
CA TRP A 163 8.20 15.45 -9.54
C TRP A 163 9.61 15.42 -10.11
N LEU A 164 9.87 14.52 -11.05
CA LEU A 164 11.04 14.58 -11.92
C LEU A 164 10.63 15.28 -13.22
N ALA A 165 11.16 16.46 -13.49
CA ALA A 165 10.88 17.23 -14.71
C ALA A 165 12.13 17.99 -15.14
N ASP A 166 12.40 18.08 -16.44
CA ASP A 166 13.54 18.84 -16.99
C ASP A 166 14.89 18.54 -16.27
N GLY A 167 15.15 17.25 -16.00
CA GLY A 167 16.37 16.82 -15.31
C GLY A 167 16.48 17.25 -13.84
N LYS A 168 15.39 17.70 -13.20
CA LYS A 168 15.35 18.14 -11.80
C LYS A 168 14.25 17.43 -11.02
N TYR A 169 14.50 17.19 -9.74
CA TYR A 169 13.48 16.83 -8.77
C TYR A 169 12.92 18.09 -8.13
N PHE A 170 11.60 18.24 -8.15
CA PHE A 170 10.87 19.33 -7.53
C PHE A 170 10.13 18.82 -6.30
N PHE A 171 9.96 19.67 -5.29
CA PHE A 171 9.36 19.33 -4.00
C PHE A 171 8.33 20.37 -3.57
N GLU A 172 7.18 19.89 -3.09
CA GLU A 172 6.10 20.68 -2.51
C GLU A 172 5.67 20.03 -1.19
N ALA A 173 5.78 20.75 -0.08
CA ALA A 173 5.29 20.28 1.21
C ALA A 173 3.76 20.38 1.28
N ASN A 174 3.10 19.32 1.75
CA ASN A 174 1.65 19.27 1.88
C ASN A 174 1.19 19.29 3.35
N THR A 175 2.07 18.92 4.28
CA THR A 175 1.77 18.80 5.73
C THR A 175 2.88 19.43 6.57
N ASP A 176 2.66 19.53 7.89
CA ASP A 176 3.68 20.00 8.84
C ASP A 176 4.95 19.12 8.85
N LYS A 177 4.79 17.81 8.66
CA LYS A 177 5.93 16.89 8.47
C LYS A 177 6.69 17.21 7.18
N GLY A 178 5.96 17.52 6.11
CA GLY A 178 6.54 17.96 4.86
C GLY A 178 7.31 19.28 5.00
N ASN A 179 6.77 20.25 5.73
CA ASN A 179 7.45 21.51 6.02
C ASN A 179 8.75 21.28 6.79
N LYS A 180 8.72 20.43 7.82
CA LYS A 180 9.94 20.02 8.56
C LYS A 180 10.98 19.37 7.65
N PHE A 181 10.56 18.46 6.77
CA PHE A 181 11.46 17.84 5.79
C PHE A 181 12.11 18.88 4.87
N VAL A 182 11.30 19.78 4.31
CA VAL A 182 11.77 20.81 3.39
C VAL A 182 12.77 21.75 4.06
N GLU A 183 12.54 22.15 5.31
CA GLU A 183 13.49 22.99 6.05
C GLU A 183 14.83 22.28 6.28
N VAL A 184 14.82 20.96 6.57
CA VAL A 184 16.05 20.17 6.67
C VAL A 184 16.78 20.06 5.33
N ALA A 185 16.02 19.92 4.23
CA ALA A 185 16.53 19.79 2.88
C ALA A 185 17.00 21.11 2.24
N LYS A 186 16.59 22.25 2.80
CA LYS A 186 16.73 23.60 2.21
C LYS A 186 18.14 23.94 1.75
N SER A 187 19.19 23.49 2.46
CA SER A 187 20.58 23.75 2.08
C SER A 187 21.03 23.01 0.82
N ALA A 188 20.31 21.96 0.40
CA ALA A 188 20.56 21.21 -0.83
C ALA A 188 19.60 21.57 -1.97
N LEU A 189 18.54 22.35 -1.69
CA LEU A 189 17.52 22.72 -2.65
C LEU A 189 17.69 24.18 -3.11
N ALA A 190 17.25 24.46 -4.33
CA ALA A 190 17.20 25.80 -4.90
C ALA A 190 15.79 26.14 -5.38
N ASP A 191 15.42 27.42 -5.33
CA ASP A 191 14.18 27.90 -5.92
C ASP A 191 14.16 27.69 -7.43
N ALA A 192 13.03 27.20 -7.92
CA ALA A 192 12.75 27.05 -9.34
C ALA A 192 11.29 27.39 -9.67
N ASP A 193 11.08 27.74 -10.94
CA ASP A 193 9.73 27.91 -11.49
C ASP A 193 8.98 26.57 -11.54
N ALA A 194 7.66 26.64 -11.61
CA ALA A 194 6.79 25.47 -11.66
C ALA A 194 6.39 25.07 -13.10
N ALA A 195 6.92 25.74 -14.14
CA ALA A 195 6.48 25.53 -15.52
C ALA A 195 6.83 24.11 -16.01
N ALA A 196 8.02 23.63 -15.68
CA ALA A 196 8.45 22.26 -15.99
C ALA A 196 7.55 21.21 -15.30
N VAL A 197 7.12 21.47 -14.06
CA VAL A 197 6.21 20.59 -13.31
C VAL A 197 4.82 20.57 -13.95
N ALA A 198 4.30 21.72 -14.40
CA ALA A 198 3.01 21.78 -15.09
C ALA A 198 3.02 20.97 -16.39
N ALA A 199 4.10 21.04 -17.18
CA ALA A 199 4.27 20.23 -18.38
C ALA A 199 4.35 18.72 -18.05
N ALA A 200 5.13 18.34 -17.03
CA ALA A 200 5.24 16.95 -16.58
C ALA A 200 3.89 16.41 -16.07
N LYS A 201 3.13 17.20 -15.32
CA LYS A 201 1.78 16.83 -14.86
C LYS A 201 0.86 16.51 -16.03
N LYS A 202 0.84 17.36 -17.06
CA LYS A 202 0.04 17.14 -18.26
C LYS A 202 0.45 15.86 -19.00
N ASP A 203 1.74 15.66 -19.22
CA ASP A 203 2.27 14.45 -19.88
C ASP A 203 1.90 13.16 -19.12
N ILE A 204 2.01 13.16 -17.78
CA ILE A 204 1.61 12.03 -16.94
C ILE A 204 0.12 11.73 -17.08
N LYS A 205 -0.73 12.76 -17.10
CA LYS A 205 -2.19 12.58 -17.30
C LYS A 205 -2.48 12.01 -18.69
N ASP A 206 -1.87 12.54 -19.73
CA ASP A 206 -2.05 12.08 -21.11
C ASP A 206 -1.60 10.61 -21.28
N LYS A 207 -0.51 10.21 -20.62
CA LYS A 207 -0.05 8.80 -20.59
C LYS A 207 -0.98 7.90 -19.79
N THR A 208 -1.45 8.37 -18.65
CA THR A 208 -2.34 7.60 -17.75
C THR A 208 -3.68 7.32 -18.43
N GLU A 209 -4.23 8.29 -19.16
CA GLU A 209 -5.47 8.15 -19.93
C GLU A 209 -5.38 7.06 -21.01
N LYS A 210 -4.20 6.89 -21.62
CA LYS A 210 -3.94 5.90 -22.68
C LYS A 210 -3.69 4.49 -22.15
N LEU A 211 -3.67 4.27 -20.83
CA LEU A 211 -3.44 2.94 -20.27
C LEU A 211 -4.61 2.01 -20.58
N PRO A 212 -4.36 0.70 -20.79
CA PRO A 212 -5.39 -0.26 -21.20
C PRO A 212 -6.52 -0.45 -20.19
N PHE A 213 -6.31 0.01 -18.95
CA PHE A 213 -7.23 -0.17 -17.83
C PHE A 213 -7.59 1.17 -17.17
N ALA A 214 -7.41 2.31 -17.85
CA ALA A 214 -7.73 3.63 -17.29
C ALA A 214 -9.23 3.79 -16.97
N HIS A 215 -10.10 3.15 -17.74
CA HIS A 215 -11.56 3.31 -17.70
C HIS A 215 -12.29 2.01 -17.33
N LEU A 216 -11.87 1.34 -16.27
CA LEU A 216 -12.64 0.17 -15.78
C LEU A 216 -13.97 0.64 -15.18
N ASP A 217 -15.04 -0.09 -15.51
CA ASP A 217 -16.37 0.21 -14.97
C ASP A 217 -16.56 -0.43 -13.57
N LEU A 218 -16.78 0.42 -12.57
CA LEU A 218 -17.08 0.03 -11.19
C LEU A 218 -18.56 0.21 -10.79
N SER A 219 -19.46 0.45 -11.76
CA SER A 219 -20.88 0.73 -11.56
C SER A 219 -21.65 -0.37 -10.81
N LYS A 220 -21.32 -1.65 -11.01
CA LYS A 220 -21.94 -2.76 -10.28
C LYS A 220 -21.47 -2.87 -8.82
N PHE A 221 -20.39 -2.18 -8.45
CA PHE A 221 -19.77 -2.26 -7.14
C PHE A 221 -20.25 -1.17 -6.15
N GLN A 222 -21.47 -0.66 -6.34
CA GLN A 222 -22.05 0.44 -5.56
C GLN A 222 -22.95 -0.02 -4.39
N GLY A 223 -22.80 -1.27 -3.93
CA GLY A 223 -23.54 -1.80 -2.77
C GLY A 223 -24.92 -2.40 -3.06
N LYS A 224 -25.70 -1.82 -3.99
CA LYS A 224 -27.10 -2.21 -4.27
C LYS A 224 -27.28 -3.71 -4.55
N ASP A 225 -26.41 -4.29 -5.37
CA ASP A 225 -26.51 -5.68 -5.82
C ASP A 225 -25.55 -6.62 -5.07
N MET A 226 -25.11 -6.25 -3.85
CA MET A 226 -24.09 -6.99 -3.09
C MET A 226 -24.40 -8.48 -2.97
N LEU A 227 -25.63 -8.86 -2.60
CA LEU A 227 -26.01 -10.27 -2.46
C LEU A 227 -26.12 -10.99 -3.81
N LYS A 228 -26.55 -10.30 -4.87
CA LYS A 228 -26.58 -10.88 -6.23
C LYS A 228 -25.15 -11.18 -6.70
N ILE A 229 -24.23 -10.22 -6.51
CA ILE A 229 -22.81 -10.41 -6.81
C ILE A 229 -22.22 -11.53 -5.96
N PHE A 230 -22.53 -11.59 -4.66
CA PHE A 230 -21.99 -12.62 -3.76
C PHE A 230 -22.40 -14.06 -4.16
N ASN A 231 -23.66 -14.23 -4.59
CA ASN A 231 -24.24 -15.53 -4.95
C ASN A 231 -24.08 -15.89 -6.43
N SER A 232 -23.51 -15.00 -7.24
CA SER A 232 -23.28 -15.21 -8.66
C SER A 232 -22.39 -16.43 -8.93
N LYS A 233 -22.71 -17.15 -10.02
CA LYS A 233 -21.91 -18.29 -10.50
C LYS A 233 -20.60 -17.84 -11.15
N ILE A 234 -20.43 -16.53 -11.41
CA ILE A 234 -19.19 -15.99 -11.98
C ILE A 234 -17.96 -16.33 -11.14
N TRP A 235 -18.13 -16.50 -9.83
CA TRP A 235 -17.07 -16.89 -8.91
C TRP A 235 -16.47 -18.27 -9.23
N ASP A 236 -17.24 -19.19 -9.79
CA ASP A 236 -16.73 -20.49 -10.23
C ASP A 236 -15.65 -20.26 -11.31
N LYS A 237 -15.99 -19.49 -12.35
CA LYS A 237 -15.09 -19.16 -13.47
C LYS A 237 -13.88 -18.33 -13.04
N VAL A 238 -14.07 -17.26 -12.26
CA VAL A 238 -12.96 -16.35 -11.94
C VAL A 238 -12.02 -16.93 -10.89
N SER A 239 -12.47 -17.86 -10.04
CA SER A 239 -11.61 -18.47 -9.01
C SER A 239 -10.88 -19.73 -9.47
N GLU A 240 -11.30 -20.36 -10.57
CA GLU A 240 -10.81 -21.65 -11.07
C GLU A 240 -9.27 -21.71 -11.17
N ALA A 241 -8.65 -20.70 -11.78
CA ALA A 241 -7.19 -20.66 -11.95
C ALA A 241 -6.42 -20.31 -10.65
N CYS A 242 -7.09 -19.92 -9.57
CA CYS A 242 -6.44 -19.38 -8.38
C CYS A 242 -5.69 -20.47 -7.59
N LEU A 243 -4.37 -20.33 -7.50
CA LEU A 243 -3.51 -21.23 -6.72
C LEU A 243 -3.61 -21.07 -5.19
N GLY A 244 -4.31 -20.05 -4.68
CA GLY A 244 -4.36 -19.76 -3.25
C GLY A 244 -3.03 -19.27 -2.62
N CYS A 245 -1.99 -18.98 -3.42
CA CYS A 245 -0.64 -18.67 -2.94
C CYS A 245 -0.46 -17.36 -2.15
N GLY A 246 -1.45 -16.47 -2.12
CA GLY A 246 -1.40 -15.22 -1.34
C GLY A 246 -0.46 -14.13 -1.86
N THR A 247 0.36 -14.34 -2.91
CA THR A 247 1.28 -13.31 -3.45
C THR A 247 0.62 -11.95 -3.65
N CYS A 248 -0.62 -11.94 -4.14
CA CYS A 248 -1.37 -10.72 -4.38
C CYS A 248 -1.82 -9.98 -3.10
N THR A 249 -1.92 -10.61 -1.92
CA THR A 249 -2.11 -9.88 -0.65
C THR A 249 -0.79 -9.26 -0.17
N TYR A 250 0.33 -9.98 -0.33
CA TYR A 250 1.63 -9.53 0.16
C TYR A 250 2.15 -8.28 -0.55
N VAL A 251 1.94 -8.17 -1.86
CA VAL A 251 2.36 -6.98 -2.65
C VAL A 251 1.34 -5.83 -2.62
N CYS A 252 0.17 -6.03 -2.03
CA CYS A 252 -0.93 -5.05 -2.10
C CYS A 252 -0.81 -4.00 -1.00
N PRO A 253 -0.80 -2.70 -1.34
CA PRO A 253 -0.64 -1.61 -0.35
C PRO A 253 -1.78 -1.48 0.64
N THR A 254 -2.94 -2.06 0.34
CA THR A 254 -4.15 -1.96 1.18
C THR A 254 -4.50 -3.28 1.89
N CYS A 255 -3.72 -4.34 1.70
CA CYS A 255 -3.94 -5.60 2.40
C CYS A 255 -3.35 -5.52 3.80
N MET A 256 -4.21 -5.75 4.79
CA MET A 256 -3.96 -5.41 6.19
C MET A 256 -4.40 -6.51 7.17
N CYS A 257 -4.67 -7.71 6.68
CA CYS A 257 -4.98 -8.86 7.54
C CYS A 257 -3.72 -9.30 8.29
N PHE A 258 -3.88 -9.69 9.54
CA PHE A 258 -2.83 -10.27 10.37
C PHE A 258 -3.39 -11.42 11.21
N ASP A 259 -2.45 -12.20 11.72
CA ASP A 259 -2.68 -13.19 12.77
C ASP A 259 -1.78 -12.86 13.97
N VAL A 260 -2.15 -13.36 15.14
CA VAL A 260 -1.39 -13.22 16.38
C VAL A 260 -1.08 -14.60 16.91
N ARG A 261 0.21 -14.90 17.05
CA ARG A 261 0.70 -16.21 17.46
C ARG A 261 1.62 -16.07 18.66
N ASP A 262 1.43 -16.98 19.61
CA ASP A 262 2.27 -17.12 20.78
C ASP A 262 3.36 -18.16 20.51
N PHE A 263 4.62 -17.80 20.76
CA PHE A 263 5.77 -18.67 20.59
C PHE A 263 6.49 -18.85 21.93
N ASP A 264 6.65 -20.10 22.37
CA ASP A 264 7.54 -20.40 23.49
C ASP A 264 8.98 -20.14 23.07
N THR A 265 9.67 -19.25 23.80
CA THR A 265 11.06 -18.90 23.49
C THR A 265 12.05 -19.99 23.93
N GLY A 266 11.62 -20.96 24.74
CA GLY A 266 12.50 -21.96 25.35
C GLY A 266 13.50 -21.36 26.34
N THR A 267 13.27 -20.12 26.79
CA THR A 267 14.13 -19.37 27.72
C THR A 267 13.31 -18.85 28.90
N GLU A 268 14.00 -18.30 29.91
CA GLU A 268 13.39 -17.61 31.05
C GLU A 268 12.47 -16.42 30.66
N LYS A 269 12.56 -15.95 29.40
CA LYS A 269 11.69 -14.91 28.84
C LYS A 269 10.26 -15.40 28.53
N GLY A 270 10.00 -16.70 28.65
CA GLY A 270 8.68 -17.30 28.53
C GLY A 270 8.12 -17.23 27.10
N ILE A 271 6.87 -16.79 26.99
CA ILE A 271 6.12 -16.72 25.72
C ILE A 271 6.30 -15.37 25.07
N ARG A 272 6.50 -15.38 23.75
CA ARG A 272 6.55 -14.19 22.90
C ARG A 272 5.37 -14.17 21.94
N GLN A 273 4.52 -13.16 22.06
CA GLN A 273 3.41 -12.95 21.15
C GLN A 273 3.87 -12.12 19.94
N ILE A 274 3.66 -12.65 18.74
CA ILE A 274 4.03 -12.03 17.48
C ILE A 274 2.76 -11.81 16.65
N ARG A 275 2.54 -10.57 16.23
CA ARG A 275 1.65 -10.25 15.13
C ARG A 275 2.38 -10.51 13.83
N CYS A 276 1.81 -11.30 12.93
CA CYS A 276 2.35 -11.51 11.59
C CYS A 276 1.31 -11.22 10.51
N TRP A 277 1.76 -10.79 9.34
CA TRP A 277 0.85 -10.65 8.20
C TRP A 277 0.17 -11.98 7.89
N ASP A 278 -1.12 -11.89 7.62
CA ASP A 278 -1.92 -13.01 7.18
C ASP A 278 -2.79 -12.57 5.98
N SER A 279 -3.61 -13.47 5.48
CA SER A 279 -4.38 -13.32 4.27
C SER A 279 -5.75 -13.92 4.47
N CYS A 280 -6.79 -13.12 4.23
CA CYS A 280 -8.18 -13.62 4.13
C CYS A 280 -8.40 -14.71 3.08
N MET A 281 -7.37 -15.03 2.28
CA MET A 281 -7.38 -16.12 1.31
C MET A 281 -6.84 -17.45 1.86
N TYR A 282 -6.14 -17.45 2.99
CA TYR A 282 -5.61 -18.66 3.61
C TYR A 282 -6.70 -19.37 4.41
N ASN A 283 -6.60 -20.70 4.49
CA ASN A 283 -7.60 -21.52 5.15
C ASN A 283 -7.66 -21.20 6.66
N ASP A 284 -6.49 -21.10 7.28
CA ASP A 284 -6.36 -20.96 8.73
C ASP A 284 -6.84 -19.58 9.23
N PHE A 285 -6.81 -18.54 8.38
CA PHE A 285 -7.21 -17.18 8.76
C PHE A 285 -8.64 -17.09 9.28
N THR A 286 -9.56 -17.93 8.78
CA THR A 286 -10.95 -17.97 9.25
C THR A 286 -11.30 -19.24 10.02
N GLN A 287 -10.31 -20.05 10.36
CA GLN A 287 -10.55 -21.23 11.16
C GLN A 287 -10.93 -20.82 12.58
N MET A 288 -12.14 -21.18 13.00
CA MET A 288 -12.61 -21.06 14.37
C MET A 288 -12.57 -22.43 15.06
N ALA A 289 -12.75 -22.45 16.39
CA ALA A 289 -12.63 -23.67 17.21
C ALA A 289 -13.49 -24.85 16.73
N ALA A 290 -14.63 -24.59 16.08
CA ALA A 290 -15.57 -25.61 15.63
C ALA A 290 -15.86 -25.60 14.12
N GLU A 291 -15.46 -24.56 13.38
CA GLU A 291 -15.92 -24.37 12.00
C GLU A 291 -14.97 -23.46 11.20
N ASN A 292 -14.99 -23.60 9.87
CA ASN A 292 -14.43 -22.64 8.94
C ASN A 292 -15.53 -22.11 7.99
N PRO A 293 -15.88 -20.82 8.03
CA PRO A 293 -16.98 -20.27 7.24
C PRO A 293 -16.67 -20.19 5.73
N ARG A 294 -15.44 -20.55 5.29
CA ARG A 294 -15.00 -20.52 3.90
C ARG A 294 -14.21 -21.77 3.55
N HIS A 295 -14.93 -22.86 3.34
CA HIS A 295 -14.38 -24.19 3.08
C HIS A 295 -13.53 -24.25 1.79
N THR A 296 -13.94 -23.51 0.75
CA THR A 296 -13.37 -23.65 -0.59
C THR A 296 -12.49 -22.46 -1.00
N GLN A 297 -11.56 -22.72 -1.93
CA GLN A 297 -10.72 -21.67 -2.53
C GLN A 297 -11.56 -20.60 -3.23
N LYS A 298 -12.70 -20.98 -3.80
CA LYS A 298 -13.68 -20.08 -4.40
C LYS A 298 -14.17 -19.03 -3.41
N GLU A 299 -14.64 -19.47 -2.24
CA GLU A 299 -15.22 -18.58 -1.22
C GLU A 299 -14.18 -17.61 -0.66
N ARG A 300 -12.95 -18.10 -0.45
CA ARG A 300 -11.80 -17.28 -0.01
C ARG A 300 -11.36 -16.28 -1.08
N SER A 301 -11.33 -16.68 -2.35
CA SER A 301 -11.06 -15.80 -3.49
C SER A 301 -12.14 -14.72 -3.64
N ARG A 302 -13.42 -15.11 -3.59
CA ARG A 302 -14.57 -14.19 -3.56
C ARG A 302 -14.43 -13.19 -2.42
N GLN A 303 -14.13 -13.63 -1.20
CA GLN A 303 -13.98 -12.74 -0.05
C GLN A 303 -12.95 -11.63 -0.32
N ARG A 304 -11.80 -11.97 -0.91
CA ARG A 304 -10.76 -10.99 -1.22
C ARG A 304 -11.29 -9.88 -2.13
N PHE A 305 -11.98 -10.24 -3.22
CA PHE A 305 -12.45 -9.25 -4.19
C PHE A 305 -13.69 -8.51 -3.70
N MET A 306 -14.63 -9.19 -3.06
CA MET A 306 -15.79 -8.57 -2.42
C MET A 306 -15.37 -7.59 -1.31
N HIS A 307 -14.36 -7.93 -0.50
CA HIS A 307 -13.85 -6.98 0.49
C HIS A 307 -13.31 -5.72 -0.18
N LYS A 308 -12.50 -5.88 -1.24
CA LYS A 308 -11.88 -4.74 -1.92
C LYS A 308 -12.85 -3.86 -2.71
N LEU A 309 -13.82 -4.48 -3.37
CA LEU A 309 -14.69 -3.82 -4.34
C LEU A 309 -16.07 -3.51 -3.78
N MET A 310 -16.52 -4.19 -2.73
CA MET A 310 -17.91 -4.07 -2.25
C MET A 310 -17.98 -3.71 -0.77
N TYR A 311 -17.46 -4.55 0.12
CA TYR A 311 -17.67 -4.37 1.57
C TYR A 311 -16.96 -3.14 2.11
N TYR A 312 -15.69 -2.94 1.73
CA TYR A 312 -14.93 -1.79 2.19
C TYR A 312 -15.52 -0.46 1.70
N PRO A 313 -15.84 -0.24 0.40
CA PRO A 313 -16.49 1.00 -0.02
C PRO A 313 -17.87 1.22 0.60
N MET A 314 -18.65 0.17 0.86
CA MET A 314 -19.92 0.30 1.59
C MET A 314 -19.72 0.82 3.04
N ALA A 315 -18.62 0.42 3.68
CA ALA A 315 -18.31 0.82 5.06
C ALA A 315 -17.53 2.15 5.16
N HIS A 316 -16.97 2.63 4.05
CA HIS A 316 -16.05 3.79 4.04
C HIS A 316 -16.40 4.79 2.93
N GLU A 317 -17.68 5.16 2.83
CA GLU A 317 -18.16 6.28 1.99
C GLU A 317 -17.70 6.20 0.52
N GLY A 318 -17.71 4.99 -0.06
CA GLY A 318 -17.33 4.75 -1.45
C GLY A 318 -15.82 4.66 -1.69
N LEU A 319 -14.98 4.76 -0.66
CA LEU A 319 -13.54 4.51 -0.79
C LEU A 319 -13.29 3.02 -1.05
N PHE A 320 -12.68 2.67 -2.18
CA PHE A 320 -12.32 1.28 -2.48
C PHE A 320 -11.05 0.84 -1.74
N SER A 321 -10.97 -0.42 -1.33
CA SER A 321 -9.72 -1.03 -0.80
C SER A 321 -8.82 -1.57 -1.93
N CYS A 322 -8.97 -1.04 -3.14
CA CYS A 322 -8.01 -1.18 -4.23
C CYS A 322 -7.59 0.21 -4.72
N VAL A 323 -6.31 0.38 -5.03
CA VAL A 323 -5.69 1.65 -5.45
C VAL A 323 -5.14 1.59 -6.87
N GLY A 324 -5.43 0.51 -7.62
CA GLY A 324 -5.03 0.38 -9.02
C GLY A 324 -3.52 0.35 -9.31
N CYS A 325 -2.67 0.00 -8.33
CA CYS A 325 -1.21 -0.01 -8.49
C CYS A 325 -0.67 -1.10 -9.45
N GLY A 326 -1.48 -2.09 -9.80
CA GLY A 326 -1.11 -3.13 -10.76
C GLY A 326 -0.14 -4.22 -10.25
N ARG A 327 0.39 -4.13 -9.02
CA ARG A 327 1.38 -5.12 -8.52
C ARG A 327 0.83 -6.55 -8.51
N CYS A 328 -0.45 -6.74 -8.16
CA CYS A 328 -1.08 -8.06 -8.17
C CYS A 328 -1.34 -8.62 -9.57
N LEU A 329 -1.36 -7.78 -10.61
CA LEU A 329 -1.46 -8.22 -12.00
C LEU A 329 -0.11 -8.79 -12.47
N GLU A 330 0.98 -8.13 -12.07
CA GLU A 330 2.35 -8.53 -12.44
C GLU A 330 2.83 -9.76 -11.68
N SER A 331 2.48 -9.88 -10.40
CA SER A 331 3.04 -10.92 -9.52
C SER A 331 2.28 -12.25 -9.52
N CYS A 332 1.11 -12.33 -10.17
CA CYS A 332 0.32 -13.55 -10.17
C CYS A 332 0.88 -14.57 -11.18
N PRO A 333 1.32 -15.77 -10.75
CA PRO A 333 1.93 -16.76 -11.65
C PRO A 333 0.96 -17.31 -12.71
N VAL A 334 -0.34 -17.20 -12.47
CA VAL A 334 -1.43 -17.68 -13.34
C VAL A 334 -2.21 -16.54 -14.00
N ASN A 335 -1.69 -15.30 -13.90
CA ASN A 335 -2.33 -14.10 -14.44
C ASN A 335 -3.79 -13.89 -13.97
N MET A 336 -4.15 -14.41 -12.79
CA MET A 336 -5.43 -14.13 -12.15
C MET A 336 -5.36 -12.81 -11.40
N ASN A 337 -6.28 -11.88 -11.66
CA ASN A 337 -6.18 -10.54 -11.11
C ASN A 337 -7.54 -9.82 -11.00
N ILE A 338 -7.53 -8.70 -10.29
CA ILE A 338 -8.76 -7.93 -9.98
C ILE A 338 -9.42 -7.32 -11.22
N VAL A 339 -8.65 -6.98 -12.26
CA VAL A 339 -9.20 -6.44 -13.51
C VAL A 339 -10.07 -7.48 -14.21
N LYS A 340 -9.62 -8.75 -14.26
CA LYS A 340 -10.44 -9.85 -14.78
C LYS A 340 -11.74 -10.03 -13.99
N VAL A 341 -11.69 -9.88 -12.66
CA VAL A 341 -12.89 -9.97 -11.81
C VAL A 341 -13.86 -8.82 -12.09
N ILE A 342 -13.35 -7.59 -12.16
CA ILE A 342 -14.17 -6.41 -12.48
C ILE A 342 -14.89 -6.62 -13.82
N LYS A 343 -14.15 -6.97 -14.87
CA LYS A 343 -14.73 -7.21 -16.20
C LYS A 343 -15.76 -8.35 -16.20
N ALA A 344 -15.42 -9.47 -15.57
CA ALA A 344 -16.31 -10.63 -15.49
C ALA A 344 -17.64 -10.32 -14.77
N VAL A 345 -17.59 -9.57 -13.67
CA VAL A 345 -18.80 -9.12 -12.95
C VAL A 345 -19.63 -8.14 -13.79
N GLN A 346 -18.98 -7.30 -14.60
CA GLN A 346 -19.69 -6.39 -15.50
C GLN A 346 -20.37 -7.13 -16.66
N GLU A 347 -19.67 -8.08 -17.28
CA GLU A 347 -20.13 -8.83 -18.46
C GLU A 347 -21.16 -9.93 -18.14
N THR A 348 -21.26 -10.36 -16.87
CA THR A 348 -22.14 -11.48 -16.52
C THR A 348 -23.62 -11.06 -16.42
N ASP A 349 -24.49 -11.87 -17.03
CA ASP A 349 -25.95 -11.67 -17.06
C ASP A 349 -26.65 -12.13 -15.77
N ASP A 350 -25.97 -12.91 -14.93
CA ASP A 350 -26.51 -13.42 -13.65
C ASP A 350 -26.53 -12.36 -12.54
N ILE A 351 -25.96 -11.18 -12.80
CA ILE A 351 -25.95 -10.01 -11.92
C ILE A 351 -26.62 -8.87 -12.69
N GLY A 352 -27.96 -8.83 -12.69
CA GLY A 352 -28.74 -7.78 -13.35
C GLY A 352 -30.00 -8.23 -14.09
N GLY A 353 -30.27 -9.54 -14.19
CA GLY A 353 -31.55 -10.04 -14.68
C GLY A 353 -32.61 -10.07 -13.60
N ASP A 354 -33.57 -9.13 -13.63
CA ASP A 354 -34.94 -9.47 -13.25
C ASP A 354 -35.47 -10.35 -14.40
N LYS A 355 -35.34 -11.67 -14.28
CA LYS A 355 -36.05 -12.64 -15.12
C LYS A 355 -36.86 -13.54 -14.24
#